data_AF-A0ABD5S6Y2-F1
#
_entry.id   AF-A0ABD5S6Y2-F1
#
_cell.length_a   1.000
_cell.length_b   1.000
_cell.length_c   1.000
_cell.angle_alpha   90.00
_cell.angle_beta   90.00
_cell.angle_gamma   90.00
#
_symmetry.space_group_name_H-M   'P 1'
#
loop_
_entity.id
_entity.type
_entity.pdbx_description
1 polymer ?
#
loop_
_entity_poly.entity_id
_entity_poly.type
_entity_poly.pdbx_seq_one_letter_code
_entity_poly.pdbx_strand_id
1 'polypeptide(L)'
;ADALEGRLGSLRDLLADRGRVGTIDVVVPDLFPPCVTNLVQRAREEVELAPHEGFALMAFLTGIGMDDEEILAFCDASSLDREGIRYQIRYLRDERGTQYPPPSCETLAAYGLCHNEDEHWKVASHPLVYYEKRLAAADEDSYTDWRDAREAAGPDGTGDGRSEPGSEVPSDPDPDPDPDPESGSDPDDAEADRDAETDGDVGADRD
;
A
#
# COMPACT_ATOMS: atom_id res chain seq x y z
N ALA A 1 -40.24 6.73 15.39
CA ALA A 1 -39.17 7.32 14.56
C ALA A 1 -37.87 7.41 15.37
N ASP A 2 -37.96 7.74 16.66
CA ASP A 2 -36.83 7.97 17.58
C ASP A 2 -35.83 6.81 17.74
N ALA A 3 -36.29 5.56 17.70
CA ALA A 3 -35.41 4.39 17.86
C ALA A 3 -34.42 4.20 16.68
N LEU A 4 -34.75 4.72 15.50
CA LEU A 4 -33.86 4.70 14.33
C LEU A 4 -32.87 5.87 14.37
N GLU A 5 -33.27 7.02 14.90
CA GLU A 5 -32.42 8.20 15.02
C GLU A 5 -31.25 7.97 15.97
N GLY A 6 -31.45 7.27 17.08
CA GLY A 6 -30.36 6.90 17.99
C GLY A 6 -29.30 6.01 17.33
N ARG A 7 -29.73 5.00 16.54
CA ARG A 7 -28.81 4.13 15.79
C ARG A 7 -28.09 4.87 14.67
N LEU A 8 -28.78 5.78 13.99
CA LEU A 8 -28.16 6.64 12.98
C LEU A 8 -27.16 7.64 13.59
N GLY A 9 -27.42 8.13 14.80
CA GLY A 9 -26.47 8.93 15.58
C GLY A 9 -25.19 8.16 15.85
N SER A 10 -25.29 6.97 16.47
CA SER A 10 -24.12 6.13 16.73
C SER A 10 -23.36 5.75 15.46
N LEU A 11 -24.07 5.45 14.35
CA LEU A 11 -23.41 5.18 13.07
C LEU A 11 -22.70 6.42 12.50
N ARG A 12 -23.29 7.61 12.62
CA ARG A 12 -22.66 8.85 12.18
C ARG A 12 -21.44 9.20 13.01
N ASP A 13 -21.50 9.01 14.33
CA ASP A 13 -20.38 9.25 15.24
C ASP A 13 -19.22 8.29 14.93
N LEU A 14 -19.51 6.99 14.77
CA LEU A 14 -18.51 5.99 14.37
C LEU A 14 -17.90 6.27 12.98
N LEU A 15 -18.70 6.78 12.04
CA LEU A 15 -18.22 7.16 10.70
C LEU A 15 -17.52 8.52 10.68
N ALA A 16 -17.79 9.41 11.64
CA ALA A 16 -17.10 10.69 11.80
C ALA A 16 -15.71 10.50 12.41
N ASP A 17 -15.56 9.55 13.34
CA ASP A 17 -14.27 9.11 13.88
C ASP A 17 -13.37 8.47 12.81
N ARG A 18 -13.97 7.85 11.77
CA ARG A 18 -13.28 7.58 10.51
C ARG A 18 -13.11 8.89 9.77
N GLY A 19 -12.22 9.73 10.31
CA GLY A 19 -11.93 11.07 9.81
C GLY A 19 -11.83 11.03 8.30
N ARG A 20 -12.75 11.75 7.65
CA ARG A 20 -12.46 12.26 6.32
C ARG A 20 -11.24 13.15 6.51
N VAL A 21 -10.07 12.61 6.22
CA VAL A 21 -8.93 13.45 5.87
C VAL A 21 -9.48 14.40 4.81
N GLY A 22 -9.33 15.70 5.01
CA GLY A 22 -9.65 16.67 3.97
C GLY A 22 -8.97 16.26 2.65
N THR A 23 -9.44 16.76 1.51
CA THR A 23 -8.69 16.58 0.27
C THR A 23 -7.39 17.35 0.40
N ILE A 24 -6.34 16.68 0.88
CA ILE A 24 -4.97 17.19 0.87
C ILE A 24 -4.52 17.11 -0.58
N ASP A 25 -4.14 18.24 -1.15
CA ASP A 25 -3.63 18.32 -2.53
C ASP A 25 -2.41 19.24 -2.57
N VAL A 26 -1.47 19.00 -1.64
CA VAL A 26 -0.21 19.72 -1.54
C VAL A 26 0.88 18.72 -1.15
N VAL A 27 2.02 18.76 -1.83
CA VAL A 27 3.13 17.83 -1.61
C VAL A 27 4.35 18.56 -1.04
N VAL A 28 4.58 18.43 0.27
CA VAL A 28 5.70 19.04 1.01
C VAL A 28 6.45 17.95 1.79
N PRO A 29 7.55 17.40 1.23
CA PRO A 29 8.27 16.27 1.84
C PRO A 29 8.79 16.55 3.25
N ASP A 30 9.17 17.79 3.54
CA ASP A 30 9.70 18.20 4.85
C ASP A 30 8.64 18.15 5.97
N LEU A 31 7.37 18.04 5.61
CA LEU A 31 6.26 17.95 6.56
C LEU A 31 5.72 16.52 6.72
N PHE A 32 6.28 15.54 5.98
CA PHE A 32 5.84 14.15 6.03
C PHE A 32 6.00 13.52 7.43
N PRO A 33 5.17 12.52 7.77
CA PRO A 33 5.40 11.68 8.94
C PRO A 33 6.77 10.97 8.85
N PRO A 34 7.50 10.80 9.97
CA PRO A 34 8.83 10.16 9.97
C PRO A 34 8.87 8.79 9.27
N CYS A 35 7.85 7.96 9.50
CA CYS A 35 7.73 6.64 8.87
C CYS A 35 7.61 6.71 7.35
N VAL A 36 6.89 7.70 6.80
CA VAL A 36 6.78 7.90 5.35
C VAL A 36 8.08 8.44 4.80
N THR A 37 8.73 9.39 5.49
CA THR A 37 10.05 9.92 5.10
C THR A 37 11.08 8.79 4.96
N ASN A 38 11.11 7.84 5.89
CA ASN A 38 11.97 6.67 5.83
C ASN A 38 11.66 5.78 4.61
N LEU A 39 10.38 5.56 4.29
CA LEU A 39 9.97 4.80 3.11
C LEU A 39 10.38 5.47 1.79
N VAL A 40 10.25 6.80 1.71
CA VAL A 40 10.69 7.59 0.55
C VAL A 40 12.20 7.49 0.35
N GLN A 41 12.97 7.60 1.43
CA GLN A 41 14.44 7.45 1.37
C GLN A 41 14.83 6.07 0.85
N ARG A 42 14.23 5.00 1.39
CA ARG A 42 14.49 3.64 0.91
C ARG A 42 14.14 3.45 -0.56
N ALA A 43 13.01 4.01 -1.01
CA ALA A 43 12.63 3.97 -2.42
C ALA A 43 13.68 4.64 -3.33
N ARG A 44 14.19 5.81 -2.91
CA ARG A 44 15.21 6.59 -3.65
C ARG A 44 16.60 5.95 -3.64
N GLU A 45 16.94 5.22 -2.58
CA GLU A 45 18.22 4.50 -2.46
C GLU A 45 18.26 3.18 -3.27
N GLU A 46 17.28 2.95 -4.15
CA GLU A 46 17.09 1.73 -4.92
C GLU A 46 16.96 0.45 -4.05
N VAL A 47 16.55 0.59 -2.80
CA VAL A 47 16.29 -0.54 -1.91
C VAL A 47 14.90 -1.09 -2.21
N GLU A 48 14.83 -2.38 -2.53
CA GLU A 48 13.55 -3.06 -2.77
C GLU A 48 12.65 -2.96 -1.52
N LEU A 49 11.46 -2.40 -1.71
CA LEU A 49 10.44 -2.30 -0.67
C LEU A 49 9.65 -3.61 -0.63
N ALA A 50 9.42 -4.14 0.56
CA ALA A 50 8.50 -5.27 0.70
C ALA A 50 7.06 -4.84 0.36
N PRO A 51 6.16 -5.78 -0.01
CA PRO A 51 4.83 -5.42 -0.52
C PRO A 51 4.00 -4.52 0.40
N HIS A 52 4.08 -4.72 1.71
CA HIS A 52 3.37 -3.92 2.69
C HIS A 52 3.96 -2.51 2.88
N GLU A 53 5.28 -2.35 2.66
CA GLU A 53 5.98 -1.07 2.72
C GLU A 53 5.66 -0.23 1.48
N GLY A 54 5.72 -0.87 0.31
CA GLY A 54 5.27 -0.29 -0.95
C GLY A 54 3.82 0.15 -0.85
N PHE A 55 2.92 -0.73 -0.42
CA PHE A 55 1.51 -0.38 -0.23
C PHE A 55 1.32 0.83 0.70
N ALA A 56 1.99 0.87 1.86
CA ALA A 56 1.87 1.97 2.81
C ALA A 56 2.32 3.32 2.20
N LEU A 57 3.46 3.30 1.48
CA LEU A 57 3.98 4.49 0.79
C LEU A 57 3.01 4.96 -0.28
N MET A 58 2.61 4.07 -1.18
CA MET A 58 1.74 4.41 -2.32
C MET A 58 0.37 4.91 -1.84
N ALA A 59 -0.24 4.25 -0.86
CA ALA A 59 -1.52 4.66 -0.30
C ALA A 59 -1.46 6.06 0.34
N PHE A 60 -0.33 6.42 0.96
CA PHE A 60 -0.14 7.77 1.51
C PHE A 60 0.02 8.82 0.40
N LEU A 61 0.90 8.57 -0.58
CA LEU A 61 1.17 9.53 -1.66
C LEU A 61 -0.07 9.77 -2.53
N THR A 62 -0.81 8.72 -2.87
CA THR A 62 -2.11 8.86 -3.53
C THR A 62 -3.12 9.57 -2.64
N GLY A 63 -3.06 9.37 -1.33
CA GLY A 63 -3.92 10.03 -0.34
C GLY A 63 -3.71 11.53 -0.22
N ILE A 64 -2.53 12.05 -0.58
CA ILE A 64 -2.24 13.50 -0.63
C ILE A 64 -2.38 14.09 -2.04
N GLY A 65 -3.03 13.36 -2.96
CA GLY A 65 -3.41 13.86 -4.27
C GLY A 65 -2.44 13.54 -5.40
N MET A 66 -1.37 12.75 -5.18
CA MET A 66 -0.42 12.43 -6.25
C MET A 66 -0.99 11.40 -7.24
N ASP A 67 -0.73 11.61 -8.52
CA ASP A 67 -0.98 10.61 -9.58
C ASP A 67 0.21 9.63 -9.78
N ASP A 68 0.05 8.66 -10.68
CA ASP A 68 1.05 7.62 -10.89
C ASP A 68 2.36 8.15 -11.46
N GLU A 69 2.30 9.12 -12.37
CA GLU A 69 3.48 9.73 -12.98
C GLU A 69 4.23 10.59 -11.96
N GLU A 70 3.48 11.34 -11.14
CA GLU A 70 4.02 12.14 -10.05
C GLU A 70 4.70 11.28 -9.00
N ILE A 71 4.09 10.18 -8.57
CA ILE A 71 4.69 9.29 -7.57
C ILE A 71 5.98 8.65 -8.10
N LEU A 72 5.98 8.19 -9.36
CA LEU A 72 7.18 7.64 -9.99
C LEU A 72 8.30 8.69 -10.06
N ALA A 73 7.96 9.92 -10.45
CA ALA A 73 8.90 11.03 -10.50
C ALA A 73 9.38 11.49 -9.11
N PHE A 74 8.54 11.35 -8.08
CA PHE A 74 8.84 11.74 -6.70
C PHE A 74 9.82 10.79 -6.01
N CYS A 75 9.63 9.49 -6.24
CA CYS A 75 10.48 8.45 -5.68
C CYS A 75 11.78 8.27 -6.47
N ASP A 76 12.00 9.03 -7.55
CA ASP A 76 13.15 8.93 -8.46
C ASP A 76 13.44 7.49 -8.90
N ALA A 77 12.36 6.74 -9.13
CA ALA A 77 12.44 5.30 -9.03
C ALA A 77 12.81 4.64 -10.36
N SER A 78 14.10 4.38 -10.52
CA SER A 78 14.62 3.25 -11.29
C SER A 78 14.33 1.89 -10.62
N SER A 79 14.06 1.87 -9.31
CA SER A 79 13.92 0.66 -8.46
C SER A 79 12.49 0.18 -8.19
N LEU A 80 11.51 1.08 -8.30
CA LEU A 80 10.10 0.71 -8.25
C LEU A 80 9.77 0.09 -9.60
N ASP A 81 9.45 -1.20 -9.65
CA ASP A 81 9.06 -1.88 -10.88
C ASP A 81 7.93 -1.10 -11.56
N ARG A 82 8.26 -0.37 -12.63
CA ARG A 82 7.36 0.63 -13.23
C ARG A 82 6.03 0.01 -13.66
N GLU A 83 6.04 -1.26 -14.04
CA GLU A 83 4.86 -2.00 -14.48
C GLU A 83 3.99 -2.42 -13.29
N GLY A 84 4.57 -3.05 -12.27
CA GLY A 84 3.88 -3.46 -11.05
C GLY A 84 3.33 -2.28 -10.24
N ILE A 85 4.08 -1.17 -10.16
CA ILE A 85 3.69 0.04 -9.44
C ILE A 85 2.51 0.71 -10.12
N ARG A 86 2.55 0.89 -11.45
CA ARG A 86 1.40 1.40 -12.21
C ARG A 86 0.16 0.56 -12.01
N TYR A 87 0.31 -0.77 -11.97
CA TYR A 87 -0.80 -1.67 -11.68
C TYR A 87 -1.38 -1.42 -10.27
N GLN A 88 -0.53 -1.29 -9.25
CA GLN A 88 -0.96 -1.05 -7.87
C GLN A 88 -1.64 0.32 -7.73
N ILE A 89 -1.07 1.40 -8.29
CA ILE A 89 -1.63 2.75 -8.18
C ILE A 89 -2.99 2.85 -8.85
N ARG A 90 -3.16 2.25 -10.04
CA ARG A 90 -4.44 2.25 -10.76
C ARG A 90 -5.56 1.62 -9.91
N TYR A 91 -5.24 0.66 -9.06
CA TYR A 91 -6.21 0.04 -8.15
C TYR A 91 -6.42 0.81 -6.84
N LEU A 92 -5.44 1.63 -6.44
CA LEU A 92 -5.52 2.51 -5.28
C LEU A 92 -6.34 3.77 -5.54
N ARG A 93 -6.53 4.21 -6.79
CA ARG A 93 -7.25 5.45 -7.12
C ARG A 93 -8.77 5.24 -7.29
N ASP A 94 -9.56 6.18 -6.78
CA ASP A 94 -10.99 6.38 -7.04
C ASP A 94 -11.23 7.83 -7.50
N GLU A 95 -12.36 8.11 -8.15
CA GLU A 95 -12.77 9.47 -8.55
C GLU A 95 -12.94 10.43 -7.34
N ARG A 96 -12.91 9.89 -6.10
CA ARG A 96 -13.10 10.61 -4.84
C ARG A 96 -11.89 10.58 -3.90
N GLY A 97 -10.74 10.05 -4.33
CA GLY A 97 -9.54 9.92 -3.51
C GLY A 97 -8.87 8.55 -3.64
N THR A 98 -8.26 8.05 -2.57
CA THR A 98 -7.74 6.69 -2.53
C THR A 98 -8.82 5.67 -2.12
N GLN A 99 -8.97 4.58 -2.88
CA GLN A 99 -9.81 3.43 -2.52
C GLN A 99 -9.35 2.76 -1.23
N TYR A 100 -8.05 2.81 -0.96
CA TYR A 100 -7.44 2.17 0.21
C TYR A 100 -6.62 3.21 0.97
N PRO A 101 -7.20 3.82 2.03
CA PRO A 101 -6.48 4.80 2.81
C PRO A 101 -5.21 4.17 3.40
N PRO A 102 -4.15 4.97 3.62
CA PRO A 102 -2.94 4.45 4.22
C PRO A 102 -3.23 3.86 5.60
N PRO A 103 -2.49 2.83 6.01
CA PRO A 103 -2.67 2.21 7.32
C PRO A 103 -2.46 3.21 8.46
N SER A 104 -3.15 2.99 9.59
CA SER A 104 -2.99 3.81 10.79
C SER A 104 -1.58 3.66 11.38
N CYS A 105 -1.19 4.57 12.28
CA CYS A 105 0.09 4.47 12.99
C CYS A 105 0.21 3.15 13.77
N GLU A 106 -0.89 2.65 14.36
CA GLU A 106 -0.92 1.36 15.04
C GLU A 106 -0.63 0.20 14.08
N THR A 107 -1.27 0.19 12.91
CA THR A 107 -1.04 -0.83 11.88
C THR A 107 0.38 -0.74 11.33
N LEU A 108 0.90 0.46 11.07
CA LEU A 108 2.28 0.68 10.65
C LEU A 108 3.29 0.19 11.69
N ALA A 109 3.02 0.40 12.98
CA ALA A 109 3.88 -0.10 14.05
C ALA A 109 3.86 -1.62 14.12
N ALA A 110 2.71 -2.26 13.92
CA ALA A 110 2.62 -3.72 13.84
C ALA A 110 3.43 -4.30 12.68
N TYR A 111 3.58 -3.56 11.57
CA TYR A 111 4.44 -3.92 10.45
C TYR A 111 5.91 -3.50 10.63
N GLY A 112 6.27 -2.88 11.76
CA GLY A 112 7.64 -2.39 12.00
C GLY A 112 8.02 -1.16 11.18
N LEU A 113 7.04 -0.46 10.58
CA LEU A 113 7.26 0.73 9.76
C LEU A 113 7.21 2.04 10.56
N CYS A 114 6.55 2.03 11.72
CA CYS A 114 6.40 3.20 12.56
C CYS A 114 6.87 2.92 13.99
N HIS A 115 7.90 3.64 14.43
CA HIS A 115 8.48 3.51 15.77
C HIS A 115 8.08 4.65 16.73
N ASN A 116 7.08 5.45 16.36
CA ASN A 116 6.69 6.67 17.09
C ASN A 116 7.89 7.62 17.33
N GLU A 117 8.72 7.78 16.30
CA GLU A 117 9.83 8.74 16.29
C GLU A 117 9.30 10.16 16.55
N ASP A 118 10.06 10.94 17.31
CA ASP A 118 9.71 12.31 17.71
C ASP A 118 8.36 12.46 18.44
N GLU A 119 7.85 11.36 19.01
CA GLU A 119 6.56 11.31 19.69
C GLU A 119 5.38 11.75 18.79
N HIS A 120 5.47 11.55 17.47
CA HIS A 120 4.49 12.04 16.51
C HIS A 120 3.05 11.52 16.75
N TRP A 121 2.87 10.42 17.50
CA TRP A 121 1.54 9.93 17.89
C TRP A 121 0.78 10.89 18.79
N LYS A 122 1.50 11.77 19.53
CA LYS A 122 0.87 12.86 20.30
C LYS A 122 0.23 13.90 19.38
N VAL A 123 0.75 14.04 18.15
CA VAL A 123 0.19 14.93 17.14
C VAL A 123 -1.00 14.26 16.46
N ALA A 124 -0.83 13.05 15.93
CA ALA A 124 -1.91 12.26 15.35
C ALA A 124 -1.58 10.76 15.31
N SER A 125 -2.62 9.93 15.38
CA SER A 125 -2.55 8.46 15.28
C SER A 125 -2.71 7.94 13.84
N HIS A 126 -2.67 8.82 12.85
CA HIS A 126 -2.83 8.49 11.44
C HIS A 126 -1.90 9.35 10.56
N PRO A 127 -1.17 8.77 9.59
CA PRO A 127 -0.20 9.50 8.75
C PRO A 127 -0.78 10.72 8.04
N LEU A 128 -1.94 10.57 7.40
CA LEU A 128 -2.59 11.70 6.70
C LEU A 128 -3.02 12.82 7.65
N VAL A 129 -3.55 12.48 8.83
CA VAL A 129 -3.96 13.47 9.84
C VAL A 129 -2.74 14.17 10.44
N TYR A 130 -1.63 13.45 10.61
CA TYR A 130 -0.35 14.04 11.00
C TYR A 130 0.08 15.11 9.98
N TYR A 131 0.08 14.74 8.71
CA TYR A 131 0.49 15.62 7.62
C TYR A 131 -0.41 16.86 7.52
N GLU A 132 -1.74 16.68 7.59
CA GLU A 132 -2.71 17.79 7.61
C GLU A 132 -2.44 18.77 8.77
N LYS A 133 -2.17 18.26 9.97
CA LYS A 133 -1.83 19.09 11.14
C LYS A 133 -0.50 19.83 10.96
N ARG A 134 0.48 19.20 10.30
CA ARG A 134 1.78 19.84 10.00
C ARG A 134 1.63 20.96 8.98
N LEU A 135 0.84 20.74 7.93
CA LEU A 135 0.48 21.78 6.96
C LEU A 135 -0.25 22.94 7.63
N ALA A 136 -1.27 22.66 8.44
CA ALA A 136 -2.03 23.71 9.12
C ALA A 136 -1.22 24.49 10.17
N ALA A 137 -0.14 23.90 10.70
CA ALA A 137 0.75 24.55 11.66
C ALA A 137 1.92 25.30 10.98
N ALA A 138 2.21 25.01 9.71
CA ALA A 138 3.17 25.75 8.92
C ALA A 138 2.50 27.01 8.35
N ASP A 139 3.26 28.10 8.24
CA ASP A 139 2.77 29.26 7.50
C ASP A 139 2.72 28.89 6.00
N GLU A 140 1.65 29.22 5.29
CA GLU A 140 1.47 28.86 3.87
C GLU A 140 2.63 29.38 3.00
N ASP A 141 3.19 30.54 3.35
CA ASP A 141 4.36 31.14 2.69
C ASP A 141 5.70 30.44 3.02
N SER A 142 5.69 29.47 3.95
CA SER A 142 6.92 28.82 4.45
C SER A 142 7.30 27.54 3.73
N TYR A 143 6.42 26.99 2.90
CA TYR A 143 6.68 25.79 2.12
C TYR A 143 6.43 26.02 0.63
N THR A 144 7.05 25.19 -0.20
CA THR A 144 6.83 25.15 -1.65
C THR A 144 6.33 23.77 -1.99
N ASP A 145 5.26 23.70 -2.79
CA ASP A 145 4.82 22.42 -3.32
C ASP A 145 5.93 21.82 -4.20
N TRP A 146 6.19 20.54 -4.03
CA TRP A 146 7.15 19.80 -4.84
C TRP A 146 6.86 19.90 -6.34
N ARG A 147 5.59 20.01 -6.75
CA ARG A 147 5.16 20.22 -8.15
C ARG A 147 5.66 21.56 -8.68
N ASP A 148 5.45 22.65 -7.93
CA ASP A 148 5.91 23.99 -8.28
C ASP A 148 7.44 24.05 -8.35
N ALA A 149 8.12 23.42 -7.38
CA ALA A 149 9.58 23.35 -7.34
C ALA A 149 10.16 22.64 -8.58
N ARG A 150 9.45 21.64 -9.14
CA ARG A 150 9.85 20.95 -10.36
C ARG A 150 9.64 21.78 -11.61
N GLU A 151 8.53 22.49 -11.72
CA GLU A 151 8.29 23.40 -12.84
C GLU A 151 9.37 24.50 -12.90
N ALA A 152 9.75 25.03 -11.74
CA ALA A 152 10.82 26.03 -11.63
C ALA A 152 12.22 25.48 -12.00
N ALA A 153 12.45 24.17 -11.82
CA ALA A 153 13.72 23.53 -12.16
C ALA A 153 13.91 23.31 -13.68
N GLY A 154 12.84 23.36 -14.48
CA GLY A 154 12.87 23.19 -15.94
C GLY A 154 13.13 21.74 -16.39
N PRO A 155 12.88 21.41 -17.68
CA PRO A 155 12.99 20.04 -18.21
C PRO A 155 14.43 19.51 -18.40
N ASP A 156 15.47 20.29 -18.10
CA ASP A 156 16.88 19.96 -18.42
C ASP A 156 17.65 19.29 -17.25
N GLY A 157 16.94 18.59 -16.34
CA GLY A 157 17.54 17.87 -15.20
C GLY A 157 17.73 16.37 -15.40
N THR A 158 17.28 15.78 -16.51
CA THR A 158 17.50 14.36 -16.80
C THR A 158 18.94 14.17 -17.25
N GLY A 159 19.79 13.71 -16.33
CA GLY A 159 21.12 13.24 -16.66
C GLY A 159 21.07 12.17 -17.76
N ASP A 160 21.57 12.54 -18.93
CA ASP A 160 21.95 11.64 -20.01
C ASP A 160 22.98 10.64 -19.49
N GLY A 161 22.52 9.43 -19.20
CA GLY A 161 23.33 8.25 -18.92
C GLY A 161 23.53 7.42 -20.19
N ARG A 162 24.19 8.01 -21.20
CA ARG A 162 25.05 7.40 -22.23
C ARG A 162 24.70 5.99 -22.76
N SER A 163 24.38 5.95 -24.06
CA SER A 163 24.63 4.91 -25.08
C SER A 163 25.82 3.96 -24.76
N GLU A 164 25.93 2.66 -25.09
CA GLU A 164 25.36 1.63 -26.00
C GLU A 164 26.35 0.41 -25.87
N PRO A 165 26.23 -0.80 -26.49
CA PRO A 165 25.48 -1.17 -27.70
C PRO A 165 24.76 -2.55 -27.72
N GLY A 166 23.85 -2.69 -28.70
CA GLY A 166 23.52 -3.92 -29.43
C GLY A 166 23.48 -5.28 -28.70
N SER A 167 22.28 -5.76 -28.43
CA SER A 167 21.99 -7.20 -28.47
C SER A 167 20.61 -7.41 -29.10
N GLU A 168 20.66 -7.75 -30.38
CA GLU A 168 19.80 -8.71 -31.06
C GLU A 168 18.68 -9.30 -30.19
N VAL A 169 17.44 -8.87 -30.42
CA VAL A 169 16.25 -9.51 -29.85
C VAL A 169 16.01 -10.80 -30.64
N PRO A 170 16.12 -12.01 -30.07
CA PRO A 170 15.55 -13.18 -30.71
C PRO A 170 14.02 -13.04 -30.64
N SER A 171 13.38 -13.17 -31.79
CA SER A 171 11.92 -13.29 -31.88
C SER A 171 11.44 -14.48 -31.04
N ASP A 172 10.55 -14.22 -30.09
CA ASP A 172 9.82 -15.27 -29.39
C ASP A 172 9.08 -16.17 -30.42
N PRO A 173 9.14 -17.50 -30.28
CA PRO A 173 8.24 -18.38 -31.02
C PRO A 173 6.81 -18.24 -30.50
N ASP A 174 5.83 -18.34 -31.41
CA ASP A 174 4.39 -18.30 -31.13
C ASP A 174 4.00 -19.16 -29.91
N PRO A 175 3.03 -18.75 -29.09
CA PRO A 175 2.53 -19.58 -28.00
C PRO A 175 1.87 -20.85 -28.58
N ASP A 176 2.27 -22.01 -28.04
CA ASP A 176 1.65 -23.31 -28.32
C ASP A 176 0.12 -23.24 -28.10
N PRO A 177 -0.70 -23.89 -28.95
CA PRO A 177 -2.14 -23.91 -28.79
C PRO A 177 -2.56 -24.67 -27.52
N ASP A 178 -3.60 -24.16 -26.85
CA ASP A 178 -4.23 -24.73 -25.66
C ASP A 178 -4.43 -26.25 -25.76
N PRO A 179 -4.17 -27.03 -24.70
CA PRO A 179 -4.48 -28.45 -24.70
C PRO A 179 -6.00 -28.70 -24.66
N ASP A 180 -6.45 -29.56 -25.57
CA ASP A 180 -7.82 -30.07 -25.70
C ASP A 180 -8.41 -30.57 -24.36
N PRO A 181 -9.66 -30.24 -24.04
CA PRO A 181 -10.26 -30.59 -22.76
C PRO A 181 -11.10 -31.88 -22.85
N GLU A 182 -10.52 -33.07 -23.06
CA GLU A 182 -11.24 -34.34 -22.81
C GLU A 182 -10.28 -35.48 -22.40
N SER A 183 -10.30 -35.90 -21.12
CA SER A 183 -10.58 -37.30 -20.70
C SER A 183 -10.18 -37.62 -19.25
N GLY A 184 -11.19 -38.04 -18.48
CA GLY A 184 -11.10 -38.94 -17.32
C GLY A 184 -10.96 -38.27 -15.95
N SER A 185 -11.59 -38.71 -14.87
CA SER A 185 -12.60 -39.74 -14.60
C SER A 185 -13.17 -39.40 -13.22
N ASP A 186 -14.48 -39.59 -13.02
CA ASP A 186 -15.19 -39.40 -11.74
C ASP A 186 -14.53 -40.15 -10.56
N PRO A 187 -14.38 -39.52 -9.37
CA PRO A 187 -14.08 -40.23 -8.14
C PRO A 187 -15.38 -40.45 -7.34
N ASP A 188 -16.21 -41.37 -7.82
CA ASP A 188 -17.25 -42.02 -7.02
C ASP A 188 -16.94 -43.52 -7.09
N ASP A 189 -16.31 -44.06 -6.03
CA ASP A 189 -16.29 -45.48 -5.63
C ASP A 189 -15.06 -45.78 -4.75
N ALA A 190 -15.16 -45.50 -3.46
CA ALA A 190 -14.33 -46.16 -2.43
C ALA A 190 -14.96 -46.08 -1.03
N GLU A 191 -16.23 -46.48 -0.89
CA GLU A 191 -16.76 -46.97 0.38
C GLU A 191 -16.98 -48.48 0.28
N ALA A 192 -16.13 -49.26 0.93
CA ALA A 192 -16.43 -50.64 1.27
C ALA A 192 -15.70 -51.02 2.56
N ASP A 193 -16.51 -51.11 3.61
CA ASP A 193 -16.27 -51.75 4.90
C ASP A 193 -15.42 -53.02 4.80
N ARG A 194 -14.44 -53.16 5.72
CA ARG A 194 -14.17 -54.43 6.42
C ARG A 194 -13.67 -54.19 7.84
N ASP A 195 -14.52 -54.60 8.77
CA ASP A 195 -14.22 -54.90 10.17
C ASP A 195 -12.98 -55.80 10.34
N ALA A 196 -12.18 -55.55 11.38
CA ALA A 196 -11.90 -56.56 12.42
C ALA A 196 -10.96 -56.03 13.53
N GLU A 197 -11.18 -56.60 14.71
CA GLU A 197 -10.28 -56.78 15.85
C GLU A 197 -10.43 -55.83 17.05
N THR A 198 -10.93 -56.47 18.11
CA THR A 198 -11.27 -56.00 19.44
C THR A 198 -10.12 -56.22 20.43
N ASP A 199 -10.31 -55.63 21.61
CA ASP A 199 -9.74 -56.03 22.91
C ASP A 199 -8.25 -55.77 23.21
N GLY A 200 -8.03 -54.66 23.92
CA GLY A 200 -6.82 -54.35 24.67
C GLY A 200 -7.16 -53.61 25.96
N ASP A 201 -7.71 -54.36 26.92
CA ASP A 201 -8.00 -53.96 28.29
C ASP A 201 -6.74 -53.39 28.99
N VAL A 202 -6.75 -52.10 29.32
CA VAL A 202 -5.73 -51.47 30.17
C VAL A 202 -6.25 -51.48 31.60
N GLY A 203 -5.63 -52.35 32.40
CA GLY A 203 -5.92 -52.53 33.80
C GLY A 203 -5.84 -51.23 34.61
N ALA A 204 -6.85 -51.05 35.47
CA ALA A 204 -6.86 -50.07 36.52
C ALA A 204 -6.05 -50.57 37.73
N ASP A 205 -5.08 -49.76 38.13
CA ASP A 205 -4.44 -49.77 39.44
C ASP A 205 -5.42 -49.29 40.54
N ARG A 206 -5.50 -50.05 41.65
CA ARG A 206 -5.72 -49.64 43.05
C ARG A 206 -7.17 -49.23 43.44
N ASP A 207 -7.79 -49.71 44.52
CA ASP A 207 -7.41 -50.37 45.78
C ASP A 207 -8.50 -51.39 46.18
#